data_AF-A0A381SHL7-F1
#
_entry.id   AF-A0A381SHL7-F1
#
_cell.length_a   1.000
_cell.length_b   1.000
_cell.length_c   1.000
_cell.angle_alpha   90.00
_cell.angle_beta   90.00
_cell.angle_gamma   90.00
#
_symmetry.space_group_name_H-M   'P 1'
#
loop_
_entity.id
_entity.type
_entity.pdbx_description
1 polymer ?
#
loop_
_entity_poly.entity_id
_entity_poly.type
_entity_poly.pdbx_seq_one_letter_code
_entity_poly.pdbx_strand_id
1 'polypeptide(L)'
;MRILKDLQILYLNSQDEVASLRSLSNLLRRTALTFYDNDAVASLQGSSWLEFLDKTGKTKEFSQGAGKVLGNEVFQQKVNPDMNALFPLVKKWISSSRH
;
A
#
# COMPACT_ATOMS: atom_id res chain seq x y z
N MET A 1 15.25 -3.60 -0.07
CA MET A 1 13.93 -3.94 -0.66
C MET A 1 14.12 -4.34 -2.12
N ARG A 2 14.32 -5.63 -2.43
CA ARG A 2 14.33 -6.13 -3.82
C ARG A 2 12.91 -6.19 -4.41
N ILE A 3 11.95 -6.67 -3.62
CA ILE A 3 10.56 -6.90 -4.03
C ILE A 3 9.88 -5.64 -4.61
N LEU A 4 10.03 -4.47 -3.97
CA LEU A 4 9.41 -3.25 -4.48
C LEU A 4 10.04 -2.78 -5.81
N LYS A 5 11.35 -2.98 -5.99
CA LYS A 5 12.05 -2.64 -7.24
C LYS A 5 11.60 -3.56 -8.38
N ASP A 6 11.47 -4.85 -8.10
CA ASP A 6 10.92 -5.82 -9.05
C ASP A 6 9.50 -5.42 -9.49
N LEU A 7 8.63 -5.07 -8.55
CA LEU A 7 7.27 -4.59 -8.89
C LEU A 7 7.28 -3.33 -9.76
N GLN A 8 8.19 -2.40 -9.51
CA GLN A 8 8.33 -1.21 -10.33
C GLN A 8 8.80 -1.53 -11.75
N ILE A 9 9.74 -2.48 -11.91
CA ILE A 9 10.19 -2.94 -13.23
C ILE A 9 9.04 -3.66 -13.96
N LEU A 10 8.30 -4.54 -13.28
CA LEU A 10 7.15 -5.23 -13.87
C LEU A 10 6.08 -4.25 -14.32
N TYR A 11 5.76 -3.24 -13.51
CA TYR A 11 4.85 -2.16 -13.87
C TYR A 11 5.30 -1.43 -15.15
N LEU A 12 6.59 -1.10 -15.27
CA LEU A 12 7.12 -0.43 -16.46
C LEU A 12 7.04 -1.28 -17.73
N ASN A 13 7.05 -2.61 -17.61
CA ASN A 13 6.99 -3.53 -18.74
C ASN A 13 5.57 -3.93 -19.14
N SER A 14 4.67 -4.11 -18.16
CA SER A 14 3.31 -4.61 -18.40
C SER A 14 2.25 -3.51 -18.37
N GLN A 15 2.56 -2.31 -17.84
CA GLN A 15 1.62 -1.21 -17.57
C GLN A 15 0.34 -1.63 -16.83
N ASP A 16 0.37 -2.76 -16.12
CA ASP A 16 -0.78 -3.29 -15.41
C ASP A 16 -0.87 -2.63 -14.03
N GLU A 17 -1.53 -1.48 -14.00
CA GLU A 17 -1.73 -0.64 -12.81
C GLU A 17 -2.47 -1.42 -11.71
N VAL A 18 -3.48 -2.20 -12.09
CA VAL A 18 -4.33 -2.95 -11.15
C VAL A 18 -3.56 -4.10 -10.50
N ALA A 19 -2.81 -4.89 -11.28
CA ALA A 19 -1.96 -5.95 -10.72
C ALA A 19 -0.87 -5.38 -9.80
N SER A 20 -0.27 -4.27 -10.20
CA SER A 20 0.78 -3.59 -9.41
C SER A 20 0.22 -3.02 -8.11
N LEU A 21 -0.95 -2.37 -8.15
CA LEU A 21 -1.65 -1.84 -6.98
C LEU A 21 -2.00 -2.95 -5.97
N ARG A 22 -2.53 -4.08 -6.44
CA ARG A 22 -2.83 -5.25 -5.60
C ARG A 22 -1.59 -5.80 -4.93
N SER A 23 -0.48 -5.87 -5.67
CA SER A 23 0.82 -6.32 -5.15
C SER A 23 1.35 -5.38 -4.06
N LEU A 24 1.21 -4.06 -4.24
CA LEU A 24 1.57 -3.06 -3.23
C LEU A 24 0.70 -3.20 -1.97
N SER A 25 -0.62 -3.31 -2.12
CA SER A 25 -1.54 -3.49 -0.99
C SER A 25 -1.24 -4.78 -0.20
N ASN A 26 -0.97 -5.88 -0.90
CA ASN A 26 -0.58 -7.14 -0.26
C ASN A 26 0.76 -7.02 0.49
N LEU A 27 1.75 -6.35 -0.09
CA LEU A 27 3.05 -6.12 0.56
C LEU A 27 2.90 -5.29 1.85
N LEU A 28 2.07 -4.25 1.82
CA LEU A 28 1.73 -3.46 3.02
C LEU A 28 1.05 -4.33 4.07
N ARG A 29 0.02 -5.10 3.71
CA ARG A 29 -0.67 -5.99 4.66
C ARG A 29 0.29 -6.99 5.31
N ARG A 30 1.15 -7.65 4.52
CA ARG A 30 2.13 -8.60 5.05
C ARG A 30 3.10 -7.93 6.00
N THR A 31 3.59 -6.74 5.64
CA THR A 31 4.48 -5.95 6.51
C THR A 31 3.74 -5.57 7.80
N ALA A 32 2.52 -5.06 7.70
CA ALA A 32 1.73 -4.67 8.86
C ALA A 32 1.49 -5.86 9.82
N LEU A 33 1.11 -7.02 9.29
CA LEU A 33 0.92 -8.24 10.08
C LEU A 33 2.24 -8.80 10.67
N THR A 34 3.39 -8.47 10.08
CA THR A 34 4.70 -8.92 10.59
C THR A 34 5.22 -8.02 11.72
N PHE A 35 5.01 -6.71 11.61
CA PHE A 35 5.59 -5.72 12.54
C PHE A 35 4.60 -5.23 13.60
N TYR A 36 3.29 -5.41 13.40
CA TYR A 36 2.25 -4.99 14.34
C TYR A 36 1.48 -6.22 14.82
N ASP A 37 1.62 -6.51 16.12
CA ASP A 37 1.06 -7.68 16.81
C ASP A 37 -0.43 -7.50 17.14
N ASN A 38 -1.23 -7.15 16.14
CA ASN A 38 -2.64 -6.84 16.36
C ASN A 38 -3.52 -7.69 15.43
N ASP A 39 -4.27 -8.61 16.03
CA ASP A 39 -5.45 -9.25 15.42
C ASP A 39 -6.38 -8.19 14.81
N ALA A 40 -6.40 -6.99 15.41
CA ALA A 40 -7.07 -5.82 14.88
C ALA A 40 -6.62 -5.46 13.45
N VAL A 41 -5.33 -5.52 13.10
CA VAL A 41 -4.82 -5.19 11.75
C VAL A 41 -5.39 -6.13 10.68
N ALA A 42 -5.55 -7.41 11.00
CA ALA A 42 -6.14 -8.38 10.08
C ALA A 42 -7.60 -8.02 9.74
N SER A 43 -8.33 -7.49 10.72
CA SER A 43 -9.73 -7.03 10.56
C SER A 43 -9.87 -5.68 9.85
N LEU A 44 -8.80 -4.86 9.75
CA LEU A 44 -8.87 -3.55 9.11
C LEU A 44 -9.11 -3.68 7.61
N GLN A 45 -10.08 -2.92 7.11
CA GLN A 45 -10.42 -2.82 5.68
C GLN A 45 -10.79 -1.38 5.34
N GLY A 46 -10.78 -1.05 4.05
CA GLY A 46 -11.22 0.26 3.55
C GLY A 46 -10.55 1.44 4.25
N SER A 47 -11.38 2.35 4.78
CA SER A 47 -10.94 3.56 5.45
C SER A 47 -10.13 3.27 6.72
N SER A 48 -10.55 2.31 7.55
CA SER A 48 -9.85 1.96 8.78
C SER A 48 -8.44 1.44 8.53
N TRP A 49 -8.25 0.74 7.40
CA TRP A 49 -6.93 0.31 6.94
C TRP A 49 -6.04 1.51 6.56
N LEU A 50 -6.59 2.48 5.81
CA LEU A 50 -5.86 3.68 5.41
C LEU A 50 -5.48 4.56 6.62
N GLU A 51 -6.39 4.72 7.58
CA GLU A 51 -6.14 5.46 8.81
C GLU A 51 -5.04 4.82 9.65
N PHE A 52 -4.98 3.48 9.70
CA PHE A 52 -3.90 2.77 10.36
C PHE A 52 -2.55 3.02 9.69
N LEU A 53 -2.49 2.99 8.35
CA LEU A 53 -1.27 3.29 7.60
C LEU A 53 -0.80 4.73 7.84
N ASP A 54 -1.71 5.69 7.85
CA ASP A 54 -1.43 7.09 8.16
C ASP A 54 -0.92 7.28 9.59
N LYS A 55 -1.57 6.65 10.57
CA LYS A 55 -1.18 6.71 11.98
C LYS A 55 0.23 6.14 12.22
N THR A 56 0.52 4.98 11.64
CA THR A 56 1.80 4.29 11.79
C THR A 56 2.92 4.92 10.96
N GLY A 57 2.60 5.41 9.76
CA GLY A 57 3.52 6.11 8.86
C GLY A 57 3.69 7.61 9.15
N LYS A 58 2.96 8.14 10.14
CA LYS A 58 2.88 9.57 10.46
C LYS A 58 2.64 10.43 9.21
N THR A 59 1.73 9.99 8.35
CA THR A 59 1.33 10.68 7.12
C THR A 59 -0.19 10.81 7.05
N LYS A 60 -0.69 11.54 6.05
CA LYS A 60 -2.12 11.58 5.67
C LYS A 60 -2.32 11.16 4.21
N GLU A 61 -1.25 10.74 3.54
CA GLU A 61 -1.25 10.43 2.12
C GLU A 61 -2.02 9.14 1.80
N PHE A 62 -2.26 8.26 2.78
CA PHE A 62 -3.08 7.06 2.57
C PHE A 62 -4.57 7.35 2.65
N SER A 63 -5.04 8.09 3.65
CA SER A 63 -6.47 8.39 3.80
C SER A 63 -6.94 9.62 3.02
N GLN A 64 -6.05 10.59 2.73
CA GLN A 64 -6.40 11.85 2.05
C GLN A 64 -5.73 12.01 0.67
N GLY A 65 -4.66 11.27 0.39
CA GLY A 65 -3.85 11.42 -0.83
C GLY A 65 -3.96 10.26 -1.81
N ALA A 66 -2.87 10.04 -2.56
CA ALA A 66 -2.77 9.02 -3.59
C ALA A 66 -2.94 7.59 -3.05
N GLY A 67 -2.74 7.36 -1.75
CA GLY A 67 -2.88 6.04 -1.13
C GLY A 67 -4.32 5.58 -0.89
N LYS A 68 -5.33 6.43 -1.14
CA LYS A 68 -6.76 6.07 -0.96
C LYS A 68 -7.13 4.79 -1.71
N VAL A 69 -6.54 4.63 -2.90
CA VAL A 69 -6.78 3.49 -3.77
C VAL A 69 -6.36 2.14 -3.16
N LEU A 70 -5.52 2.14 -2.12
CA LEU A 70 -5.08 0.93 -1.41
C LEU A 70 -6.12 0.42 -0.38
N GLY A 71 -7.20 1.16 -0.14
CA GLY A 71 -8.29 0.80 0.76
C GLY A 71 -9.23 -0.22 0.12
N ASN A 72 -10.48 0.17 -0.14
CA ASN A 72 -11.45 -0.70 -0.83
C ASN A 72 -11.32 -0.65 -2.36
N GLU A 73 -10.72 0.40 -2.89
CA GLU A 73 -10.63 0.65 -4.33
C GLU A 73 -9.68 -0.33 -5.05
N VAL A 74 -8.76 -0.98 -4.32
CA VAL A 74 -7.85 -2.01 -4.85
C VAL A 74 -8.58 -3.24 -5.43
N PHE A 75 -9.81 -3.46 -5.00
CA PHE A 75 -10.68 -4.54 -5.50
C PHE A 75 -11.57 -4.10 -6.66
N GLN A 76 -11.65 -2.80 -6.95
CA GLN A 76 -12.45 -2.31 -8.06
C GLN A 76 -11.80 -2.63 -9.41
N GLN A 77 -12.65 -2.85 -10.43
CA GLN A 77 -12.21 -3.15 -11.79
C GLN A 77 -11.72 -1.91 -12.54
N LYS A 78 -12.18 -0.71 -12.13
CA LYS A 78 -11.80 0.57 -12.71
C LYS A 78 -11.26 1.46 -11.60
N VAL A 79 -9.95 1.46 -11.43
CA VAL A 79 -9.22 2.36 -10.54
C VAL A 79 -8.07 2.93 -11.34
N ASN A 80 -7.79 4.22 -11.17
CA ASN A 80 -6.68 4.91 -11.84
C ASN A 80 -5.66 5.32 -10.77
N PRO A 81 -4.85 4.38 -10.26
CA PRO A 81 -3.92 4.65 -9.18
C PRO A 81 -2.76 5.52 -9.67
N ASP A 82 -2.36 6.51 -8.88
CA ASP A 82 -1.12 7.24 -9.17
C ASP A 82 0.09 6.40 -8.73
N MET A 83 0.50 5.47 -9.59
CA MET A 83 1.58 4.53 -9.29
C MET A 83 2.89 5.25 -8.96
N ASN A 84 3.15 6.40 -9.60
CA ASN A 84 4.33 7.21 -9.35
C ASN A 84 4.37 7.80 -7.93
N ALA A 85 3.22 8.18 -7.37
CA ALA A 85 3.09 8.61 -5.98
C ALA A 85 3.04 7.41 -5.00
N LEU A 86 2.43 6.29 -5.39
CA LEU A 86 2.26 5.12 -4.55
C LEU A 86 3.57 4.39 -4.24
N PHE A 87 4.43 4.16 -5.24
CA PHE A 87 5.70 3.46 -5.03
C PHE A 87 6.56 4.09 -3.92
N PRO A 88 6.87 5.41 -3.96
CA PRO A 88 7.66 6.04 -2.90
C PRO A 88 6.91 6.09 -1.57
N LEU A 89 5.58 6.28 -1.57
CA LEU A 89 4.75 6.28 -0.36
C LEU A 89 4.82 4.92 0.37
N VAL A 90 4.58 3.83 -0.35
CA VAL A 90 4.64 2.46 0.17
C VAL A 90 6.06 2.13 0.66
N LYS A 91 7.09 2.50 -0.13
CA LYS A 91 8.49 2.31 0.25
C LYS A 91 8.82 2.97 1.59
N LYS A 92 8.40 4.22 1.74
CA LYS A 92 8.65 5.04 2.93
C LYS A 92 7.98 4.41 4.13
N TRP A 93 6.70 4.05 4.01
CA TRP A 93 5.95 3.39 5.07
C TRP A 93 6.61 2.09 5.53
N ILE A 94 6.89 1.16 4.61
CA ILE A 94 7.52 -0.14 4.96
C ILE A 94 8.89 0.07 5.62
N SER A 95 9.66 1.06 5.16
CA SER A 95 10.97 1.38 5.75
C SER A 95 10.83 1.91 7.18
N SER A 96 9.81 2.73 7.45
CA SER A 96 9.51 3.26 8.78
C SER A 96 8.89 2.21 9.72
N SER A 97 8.15 1.23 9.20
CA SER A 97 7.54 0.16 10.00
C SER A 97 8.52 -0.93 10.42
N ARG A 98 9.70 -1.03 9.77
CA ARG A 98 10.73 -2.05 10.05
C ARG A 98 11.65 -1.68 11.23
N HIS A 99 11.14 -0.91 12.18
CA HIS A 99 11.95 -0.24 13.21
C HIS A 99 12.07 -1.05 14.51
#